data_AF-V4JJ51-F1
#
_entry.id   AF-V4JJ51-F1
#
_cell.length_a   1.000
_cell.length_b   1.000
_cell.length_c   1.000
_cell.angle_alpha   90.00
_cell.angle_beta   90.00
_cell.angle_gamma   90.00
#
_symmetry.space_group_name_H-M   'P 1'
#
loop_
_entity.id
_entity.type
_entity.pdbx_description
1 polymer ?
#
loop_
_entity_poly.entity_id
_entity_poly.type
_entity_poly.pdbx_seq_one_letter_code
_entity_poly.pdbx_strand_id
1 'polypeptide(L)' 'MNPRVKAVTATSDYKLHLVFTNGEAGIYDCSDLLDFGVFKELKNIHYFARAKAADGTVV' A
#
# COMPACT_ATOMS: atom_id res chain seq x y z
N MET A 1 -15.77 -9.51 -11.36
CA MET A 1 -14.61 -10.08 -10.64
C MET A 1 -13.84 -8.92 -10.05
N ASN A 2 -13.46 -8.95 -8.78
CA ASN A 2 -12.75 -7.82 -8.17
C ASN A 2 -11.31 -7.75 -8.72
N PRO A 3 -10.85 -6.60 -9.23
CA PRO A 3 -9.50 -6.46 -9.75
C PRO A 3 -8.47 -6.74 -8.65
N ARG A 4 -7.41 -7.49 -8.98
CA ARG A 4 -6.31 -7.75 -8.03
C ARG A 4 -5.22 -6.69 -8.15
N VAL A 5 -4.46 -6.46 -7.09
CA VAL A 5 -3.30 -5.56 -7.13
C VAL A 5 -2.22 -6.20 -8.03
N LYS A 6 -1.83 -5.48 -9.07
CA LYS A 6 -0.77 -5.87 -10.00
C LYS A 6 0.57 -5.26 -9.60
N ALA A 7 0.56 -4.00 -9.15
CA ALA A 7 1.74 -3.29 -8.71
C ALA A 7 1.37 -2.26 -7.63
N VAL A 8 2.34 -1.93 -6.78
CA VAL A 8 2.22 -0.89 -5.76
C VAL A 8 3.51 -0.08 -5.70
N THR A 9 3.37 1.23 -5.50
CA THR A 9 4.45 2.14 -5.17
C THR A 9 4.12 2.83 -3.86
N ALA A 10 4.99 2.68 -2.86
CA ALA A 10 4.90 3.40 -1.59
C ALA A 10 5.58 4.76 -1.68
N THR A 11 4.93 5.79 -1.14
CA THR A 11 5.42 7.17 -1.13
C THR A 11 5.79 7.62 0.29
N SER A 12 6.58 8.69 0.38
CA SER A 12 7.03 9.27 1.66
C SER A 12 5.92 9.89 2.51
N ASP A 13 4.76 10.15 1.92
CA ASP A 13 3.55 10.65 2.59
C ASP A 13 2.59 9.54 3.02
N TYR A 14 3.09 8.31 3.17
CA TYR A 14 2.35 7.13 3.62
C TYR A 14 1.17 6.74 2.73
N LYS A 15 1.29 6.99 1.43
CA LYS A 15 0.31 6.56 0.43
C LYS A 15 0.83 5.39 -0.39
N LEU A 16 -0.12 4.59 -0.86
CA LEU A 16 0.11 3.49 -1.79
C LEU A 16 -0.55 3.82 -3.12
N HIS A 17 0.26 3.97 -4.16
CA HIS A 17 -0.21 4.05 -5.54
C HIS A 17 -0.37 2.64 -6.08
N LEU A 18 -1.60 2.22 -6.35
CA LEU A 18 -1.97 0.89 -6.79
C LEU A 18 -2.27 0.89 -8.28
N VAL A 19 -1.80 -0.16 -8.96
CA VAL A 19 -2.26 -0.51 -10.31
C VAL A 19 -2.92 -1.87 -10.23
N PHE A 20 -4.13 -1.98 -10.77
CA PHE A 20 -4.93 -3.20 -10.74
C PHE A 20 -4.82 -3.98 -12.05
N THR A 21 -5.18 -5.27 -12.01
CA THR A 21 -5.12 -6.16 -13.18
C THR A 21 -6.05 -5.77 -14.34
N ASN A 22 -7.08 -4.97 -14.08
CA ASN A 22 -8.00 -4.43 -15.08
C ASN A 22 -7.51 -3.10 -15.69
N GLY A 23 -6.34 -2.60 -15.30
CA GLY A 23 -5.79 -1.33 -15.79
C GLY A 23 -6.22 -0.10 -14.99
N GLU A 24 -7.10 -0.24 -14.00
CA GLU A 24 -7.43 0.85 -13.07
C GLU A 24 -6.22 1.17 -12.17
N ALA A 25 -6.17 2.41 -11.73
CA ALA A 25 -5.20 2.88 -10.74
C ALA A 25 -5.91 3.58 -9.59
N GLY A 26 -5.35 3.47 -8.39
CA GLY A 26 -5.92 4.07 -7.19
C GLY A 26 -4.84 4.51 -6.21
N ILE A 27 -5.23 5.38 -5.28
CA ILE A 27 -4.37 5.82 -4.18
C ILE A 27 -5.05 5.40 -2.88
N TYR A 28 -4.30 4.73 -2.01
CA TYR A 28 -4.74 4.41 -0.66
C TYR A 28 -3.89 5.18 0.35
N ASP A 29 -4.54 5.97 1.20
CA ASP A 29 -3.88 6.74 2.26
C ASP A 29 -3.83 5.90 3.55
N CYS A 30 -2.61 5.58 4.00
CA CYS A 30 -2.41 4.77 5.20
C CYS A 30 -2.28 5.61 6.46
N SER A 31 -2.37 6.95 6.39
CA SER A 31 -2.12 7.84 7.54
C SER A 31 -2.96 7.50 8.76
N ASP A 32 -4.24 7.18 8.55
CA ASP A 32 -5.18 6.82 9.64
C ASP A 32 -4.84 5.48 10.32
N LEU A 33 -4.09 4.61 9.63
CA LEU A 33 -3.65 3.33 10.20
C LEU A 33 -2.43 3.48 11.09
N LEU A 34 -1.61 4.52 10.89
CA LEU A 34 -0.31 4.64 11.54
C LEU A 34 -0.39 4.71 13.06
N ASP A 35 -1.53 5.11 13.62
CA ASP A 35 -1.74 5.16 15.08
C ASP A 35 -2.46 3.93 15.64
N PHE A 36 -2.83 2.97 14.78
CA PHE A 36 -3.62 1.81 15.16
C PHE A 36 -2.75 0.57 15.40
N GLY A 37 -2.68 0.13 16.66
CA GLY A 37 -2.16 -1.18 17.04
C GLY A 37 -0.80 -1.53 16.40
N VAL A 38 -0.76 -2.64 15.68
CA VAL A 38 0.43 -3.19 15.02
C VAL A 38 0.94 -2.35 13.85
N PHE A 39 0.12 -1.46 13.29
CA PHE A 39 0.51 -0.63 12.14
C PHE A 39 1.39 0.57 12.52
N LYS A 40 1.61 0.81 13.82
CA LYS A 40 2.55 1.84 14.30
C LYS A 40 3.96 1.68 13.78
N GLU A 41 4.39 0.45 13.46
CA GLU A 41 5.70 0.19 12.85
C GLU A 41 5.84 0.82 11.46
N LEU A 42 4.73 1.00 10.74
CA LEU A 42 4.72 1.62 9.41
C LEU A 42 5.05 3.12 9.45
N LYS A 43 5.07 3.76 10.64
CA LYS A 43 5.64 5.11 10.80
C LYS A 43 7.13 5.17 10.47
N ASN A 44 7.84 4.05 10.48
CA ASN A 44 9.19 4.01 9.94
C ASN A 44 9.10 3.99 8.42
N ILE A 45 9.45 5.10 7.77
CA ILE A 45 9.31 5.23 6.33
C ILE A 45 10.13 4.20 5.53
N HIS A 46 11.30 3.80 6.04
CA HIS A 46 12.10 2.74 5.39
C HIS A 46 11.42 1.38 5.46
N TYR A 47 10.62 1.15 6.51
CA TYR A 47 9.82 -0.06 6.62
C TYR A 47 8.60 0.00 5.70
N PHE A 48 7.86 1.12 5.70
CA PHE A 48 6.73 1.35 4.80
C PHE A 48 7.11 1.24 3.31
N ALA A 49 8.28 1.78 2.94
CA ALA A 49 8.78 1.74 1.56
C ALA A 49 9.08 0.31 1.04
N ARG A 50 9.06 -0.71 1.90
CA ARG A 50 9.23 -2.12 1.51
C ARG A 50 7.95 -2.75 0.97
N ALA A 51 6.82 -2.03 1.03
CA ALA A 51 5.54 -2.51 0.55
C ALA A 51 5.64 -2.99 -0.91
N LYS A 52 5.07 -4.16 -1.19
CA LYS A 52 5.09 -4.75 -2.53
C LYS A 52 3.81 -5.52 -2.83
N ALA A 53 3.54 -5.73 -4.12
CA ALA A 53 2.43 -6.57 -4.54
C ALA A 53 2.81 -8.05 -4.44
N ALA A 54 1.98 -8.85 -3.78
CA ALA A 54 2.11 -10.30 -3.69
C ALA A 54 0.71 -10.96 -3.67
N ASP A 55 0.52 -12.01 -4.46
CA ASP A 55 -0.74 -12.79 -4.54
C ASP A 55 -2.03 -11.98 -4.79
N GLY A 56 -1.90 -10.76 -5.32
CA GLY A 56 -3.00 -9.84 -5.59
C GLY A 56 -3.32 -8.87 -4.45
N THR A 57 -2.50 -8.81 -3.41
CA THR A 57 -2.58 -7.88 -2.27
C THR A 57 -1.28 -7.10 -2.09
N VAL A 58 -1.24 -6.21 -1.09
CA VAL A 58 0.00 -5.52 -0.65
C VAL A 58 0.53 -6.22 0.61
N VAL A 59 1.84 -6.45 0.66
CA VAL A 59 2.58 -7.02 1.80
C VAL A 59 3.82 -6.21 2.14
#